data_AF-A0A7I0JVR7-F1
#
_entry.id   AF-A0A7I0JVR7-F1
#
_cell.length_a   1.000
_cell.length_b   1.000
_cell.length_c   1.000
_cell.angle_alpha   90.00
_cell.angle_beta   90.00
_cell.angle_gamma   90.00
#
_symmetry.space_group_name_H-M   'P 1'
#
loop_
_entity.id
_entity.type
_entity.pdbx_description
1 polymer ?
#
loop_
_entity_poly.entity_id
_entity_poly.type
_entity_poly.pdbx_seq_one_letter_code
_entity_poly.pdbx_strand_id
1 'polypeptide(L)'
;MSDIRFHKNDLPDLSHYNVGAVAIDTETLGLNPHRDRLCVVQISPGDGSADVIQIAPGQKKAPNLVSLLRNRSVTKLFHYGRFDIAVLYNAFGVMAEPVFCTKIASRLTRTYTDRHGLKDLCGELLGVTLSKVQQSSDWAAETLSPEQLEYAASDVLYLHRLREVLAGRLAREGRTKEADACFRFLPTRAKLDLMGWGEEDIFAHS
;
A
#
# COMPACT_ATOMS: atom_id res chain seq x y z
N MET A 1 -4.69 21.76 3.54
CA MET A 1 -3.78 21.27 2.50
C MET A 1 -2.93 20.20 3.14
N SER A 2 -2.82 19.05 2.49
CA SER A 2 -1.92 17.95 2.86
C SER A 2 -0.48 18.46 2.81
N ASP A 3 0.33 18.09 3.81
CA ASP A 3 1.76 18.35 3.77
C ASP A 3 2.45 17.22 2.98
N ILE A 4 2.94 17.54 1.78
CA ILE A 4 3.57 16.57 0.88
C ILE A 4 5.07 16.84 0.81
N ARG A 5 5.86 15.86 1.23
CA ARG A 5 7.33 15.91 1.20
C ARG A 5 7.84 15.00 0.10
N PHE A 6 8.52 15.59 -0.88
CA PHE A 6 9.04 14.85 -2.03
C PHE A 6 10.52 14.49 -1.84
N HIS A 7 10.87 13.25 -2.17
CA HIS A 7 12.22 12.71 -2.05
C HIS A 7 12.63 11.95 -3.32
N LYS A 8 13.94 11.90 -3.59
CA LYS A 8 14.50 11.02 -4.61
C LYS A 8 15.25 9.86 -3.97
N ASN A 9 15.04 8.67 -4.51
CA ASN A 9 15.65 7.40 -4.17
C ASN A 9 15.25 6.81 -2.80
N ASP A 10 15.27 7.57 -1.71
CA ASP A 10 14.94 7.05 -0.37
C ASP A 10 14.36 8.15 0.52
N LEU A 11 13.86 7.78 1.69
CA LEU A 11 13.60 8.71 2.78
C LEU A 11 14.92 9.32 3.29
N PRO A 12 14.95 10.59 3.72
CA PRO A 12 16.15 11.20 4.30
C PRO A 12 16.49 10.59 5.67
N ASP A 13 15.46 10.33 6.50
CA ASP A 13 15.55 9.69 7.80
C ASP A 13 14.17 9.08 8.18
N LEU A 14 14.06 8.54 9.39
CA LEU A 14 12.84 7.89 9.90
C LEU A 14 12.19 8.65 11.07
N SER A 15 12.53 9.93 11.28
CA SER A 15 12.06 10.72 12.42
C SER A 15 10.53 10.85 12.48
N HIS A 16 9.85 10.91 11.33
CA HIS A 16 8.38 10.95 11.24
C HIS A 16 7.72 9.58 11.43
N TYR A 17 8.49 8.49 11.49
CA TYR A 17 7.99 7.11 11.45
C TYR A 17 8.17 6.34 12.76
N ASN A 18 8.35 7.06 13.88
CA ASN A 18 8.25 6.48 15.22
C ASN A 18 6.78 6.30 15.63
N VAL A 19 6.04 5.49 14.87
CA VAL A 19 4.59 5.28 14.98
C VAL A 19 4.26 3.79 14.99
N GLY A 20 3.11 3.41 15.55
CA GLY A 20 2.68 2.00 15.58
C GLY A 20 2.24 1.45 14.21
N ALA A 21 1.92 2.31 13.25
CA ALA A 21 1.56 1.91 11.90
C ALA A 21 1.86 3.00 10.87
N VAL A 22 2.15 2.57 9.65
CA VAL A 22 2.48 3.43 8.52
C VAL A 22 1.68 3.02 7.30
N ALA A 23 1.07 3.98 6.61
CA ALA A 23 0.36 3.77 5.36
C ALA A 23 1.36 3.77 4.21
N ILE A 24 1.25 2.81 3.29
CA ILE A 24 2.15 2.65 2.15
C ILE A 24 1.32 2.30 0.92
N ASP A 25 1.71 2.87 -0.22
CA ASP A 25 1.23 2.49 -1.54
C ASP A 25 2.37 2.68 -2.57
N THR A 26 2.23 2.10 -3.76
CA THR A 26 3.26 2.20 -4.80
C THR A 26 2.70 2.53 -6.17
N GLU A 27 3.47 3.30 -6.94
CA GLU A 27 3.21 3.52 -8.36
C GLU A 27 4.27 2.85 -9.21
N THR A 28 3.82 2.27 -10.33
CA THR A 28 4.63 1.47 -11.25
C THR A 28 4.28 1.82 -12.69
N LEU A 29 5.08 1.34 -13.65
CA LEU A 29 4.75 1.46 -15.08
C LEU A 29 3.52 0.61 -15.50
N GLY A 30 3.05 -0.29 -14.64
CA GLY A 30 2.01 -1.27 -14.96
C GLY A 30 1.98 -2.42 -13.97
N LEU A 31 1.11 -3.39 -14.22
CA LEU A 31 0.73 -4.41 -13.22
C LEU A 31 1.60 -5.67 -13.23
N ASN A 32 2.67 -5.75 -14.04
CA ASN A 32 3.57 -6.90 -14.04
C ASN A 32 4.91 -6.55 -13.36
N PRO A 33 5.15 -6.95 -12.10
CA PRO A 33 6.37 -6.58 -11.37
C PRO A 33 7.69 -7.01 -12.03
N HIS A 34 7.68 -8.01 -12.93
CA HIS A 34 8.87 -8.45 -13.65
C HIS A 34 9.23 -7.56 -14.85
N ARG A 35 8.23 -6.86 -15.41
CA ARG A 35 8.38 -5.98 -16.58
C ARG A 35 8.33 -4.51 -16.19
N ASP A 36 7.38 -4.17 -15.33
CA ASP A 36 6.99 -2.82 -14.99
C ASP A 36 7.67 -2.42 -13.68
N ARG A 37 8.66 -1.52 -13.77
CA ARG A 37 9.48 -1.12 -12.61
C ARG A 37 8.66 -0.35 -11.57
N LEU A 38 9.13 -0.42 -10.33
CA LEU A 38 8.77 0.53 -9.28
C LEU A 38 9.21 1.95 -9.68
N CYS A 39 8.29 2.90 -9.53
CA CYS A 39 8.50 4.30 -9.88
C CYS A 39 8.35 5.23 -8.67
N VAL A 40 7.36 4.99 -7.82
CA VAL A 40 7.09 5.80 -6.64
C VAL A 40 6.71 4.92 -5.46
N VAL A 41 7.17 5.31 -4.27
CA VAL A 41 6.65 4.79 -3.01
C VAL A 41 6.11 5.97 -2.21
N GLN A 42 4.83 5.92 -1.86
CA GLN A 42 4.17 6.92 -1.04
C GLN A 42 3.95 6.37 0.37
N ILE A 43 4.17 7.20 1.38
CA ILE A 43 4.15 6.79 2.78
C ILE A 43 3.49 7.87 3.62
N SER A 44 2.64 7.49 4.59
CA SER A 44 2.08 8.44 5.56
C SER A 44 2.14 7.88 6.98
N PRO A 45 2.53 8.68 7.99
CA PRO A 45 2.45 8.29 9.39
C PRO A 45 1.03 8.41 9.96
N GLY A 46 0.07 8.96 9.20
CA GLY A 46 -1.33 9.11 9.60
C GLY A 46 -1.69 10.46 10.23
N ASP A 47 -0.82 11.47 10.12
CA ASP A 47 -0.98 12.82 10.69
C ASP A 47 -1.52 13.87 9.69
N GLY A 48 -1.92 13.43 8.49
CA GLY A 48 -2.34 14.31 7.40
C GLY A 48 -1.22 14.75 6.47
N SER A 49 0.01 14.25 6.68
CA SER A 49 1.14 14.42 5.78
C SER A 49 1.52 13.13 5.05
N ALA A 50 2.26 13.26 3.95
CA ALA A 50 2.80 12.14 3.19
C ALA A 50 4.22 12.42 2.66
N ASP A 51 5.06 11.40 2.65
CA ASP A 51 6.32 11.39 1.94
C ASP A 51 6.15 10.63 0.61
N VAL A 52 6.56 11.26 -0.50
CA VAL A 52 6.49 10.69 -1.85
C VAL A 52 7.92 10.50 -2.35
N ILE A 53 8.31 9.25 -2.56
CA ILE A 53 9.69 8.86 -2.87
C ILE A 53 9.76 8.37 -4.31
N GLN A 54 10.40 9.14 -5.20
CA GLN A 54 10.62 8.72 -6.58
C GLN A 54 11.80 7.75 -6.65
N ILE A 55 11.59 6.59 -7.25
CA ILE A 55 12.57 5.51 -7.38
C ILE A 55 13.19 5.52 -8.78
N ALA A 56 14.52 5.55 -8.84
CA ALA A 56 15.26 5.60 -10.09
C ALA A 56 15.23 4.25 -10.83
N PRO A 57 15.34 4.24 -12.18
CA PRO A 57 15.49 3.01 -12.94
C PRO A 57 16.68 2.17 -12.45
N GLY A 58 16.43 0.88 -12.21
CA GLY A 58 17.47 -0.05 -11.74
C GLY A 58 17.91 0.13 -10.29
N GLN A 59 17.29 1.03 -9.52
CA GLN A 59 17.61 1.22 -8.11
C GLN A 59 17.28 -0.04 -7.29
N LYS A 60 18.25 -0.53 -6.52
CA LYS A 60 18.13 -1.72 -5.67
C LYS A 60 18.34 -1.45 -4.18
N LYS A 61 18.57 -0.20 -3.79
CA LYS A 61 18.83 0.19 -2.40
C LYS A 61 17.98 1.41 -2.03
N ALA A 62 17.33 1.32 -0.88
CA ALA A 62 16.63 2.41 -0.20
C ALA A 62 16.70 2.06 1.31
N PRO A 63 17.86 2.20 1.96
CA PRO A 63 18.09 1.67 3.31
C PRO A 63 17.07 2.13 4.36
N ASN A 64 16.62 3.38 4.33
CA ASN A 64 15.64 3.90 5.29
C ASN A 64 14.26 3.29 5.05
N LEU A 65 13.80 3.29 3.80
CA LEU A 65 12.58 2.59 3.40
C LEU A 65 12.63 1.10 3.77
N VAL A 66 13.71 0.40 3.43
CA VAL A 66 13.90 -1.03 3.74
C VAL A 66 13.87 -1.28 5.25
N SER A 67 14.50 -0.40 6.05
CA SER A 67 14.46 -0.49 7.51
C SER A 67 13.03 -0.39 8.03
N LEU A 68 12.25 0.57 7.53
CA LEU A 68 10.84 0.75 7.89
C LEU A 68 9.99 -0.46 7.50
N LEU A 69 10.18 -1.00 6.29
CA LEU A 69 9.44 -2.18 5.80
C LEU A 69 9.73 -3.44 6.63
N ARG A 70 10.98 -3.65 7.07
CA ARG A 70 11.37 -4.78 7.94
C ARG A 70 10.96 -4.61 9.39
N ASN A 71 10.70 -3.39 9.83
CA ASN A 71 10.44 -3.13 11.24
C ASN A 71 9.15 -3.81 11.70
N ARG A 72 9.29 -4.83 12.56
CA ARG A 72 8.18 -5.65 13.06
C ARG A 72 7.29 -4.92 14.06
N SER A 73 7.77 -3.84 14.68
CA SER A 73 6.95 -3.04 15.60
C SER A 73 6.00 -2.07 14.89
N VAL A 74 6.20 -1.85 13.59
CA VAL A 74 5.39 -0.95 12.77
C VAL A 74 4.52 -1.76 11.81
N THR A 75 3.20 -1.61 11.89
CA THR A 75 2.28 -2.25 10.94
C THR A 75 2.22 -1.48 9.64
N LYS A 76 2.42 -2.14 8.50
CA LYS A 76 2.28 -1.50 7.17
C LYS A 76 0.85 -1.62 6.67
N LEU A 77 0.19 -0.49 6.45
CA LEU A 77 -1.19 -0.41 5.98
C LEU A 77 -1.18 -0.24 4.47
N PHE A 78 -1.85 -1.14 3.76
CA PHE A 78 -2.02 -1.08 2.32
C PHE A 78 -3.50 -1.13 1.95
N HIS A 79 -3.86 -0.59 0.78
CA HIS A 79 -5.08 -0.98 0.09
C HIS A 79 -4.73 -1.93 -1.06
N TYR A 80 -5.08 -3.22 -0.92
CA TYR A 80 -4.65 -4.27 -1.86
C TYR A 80 -3.14 -4.55 -1.88
N GLY A 81 -2.50 -4.59 -0.72
CA GLY A 81 -1.04 -4.80 -0.61
C GLY A 81 -0.46 -6.07 -1.24
N ARG A 82 -1.28 -7.00 -1.80
CA ARG A 82 -0.78 -8.14 -2.59
C ARG A 82 0.21 -7.68 -3.67
N PHE A 83 -0.14 -6.61 -4.39
CA PHE A 83 0.67 -6.07 -5.47
C PHE A 83 1.90 -5.33 -4.94
N ASP A 84 1.70 -4.35 -4.04
CA ASP A 84 2.76 -3.49 -3.52
C ASP A 84 3.85 -4.27 -2.81
N ILE A 85 3.46 -5.28 -2.02
CA ILE A 85 4.41 -6.14 -1.31
C ILE A 85 5.27 -6.93 -2.32
N ALA A 86 4.68 -7.40 -3.42
CA ALA A 86 5.43 -8.09 -4.48
C ALA A 86 6.40 -7.13 -5.19
N VAL A 87 5.95 -5.93 -5.53
CA VAL A 87 6.78 -4.90 -6.18
C VAL A 87 7.95 -4.49 -5.28
N LEU A 88 7.70 -4.20 -4.00
CA LEU A 88 8.73 -3.83 -3.03
C LEU A 88 9.74 -4.97 -2.79
N TYR A 89 9.26 -6.21 -2.72
CA TYR A 89 10.15 -7.37 -2.61
C TYR A 89 11.01 -7.56 -3.86
N ASN A 90 10.43 -7.41 -5.06
CA ASN A 90 11.18 -7.51 -6.32
C ASN A 90 12.20 -6.36 -6.49
N ALA A 91 11.85 -5.16 -6.02
CA ALA A 91 12.73 -3.98 -6.11
C ALA A 91 13.90 -4.05 -5.12
N PHE A 92 13.62 -4.37 -3.85
CA PHE A 92 14.58 -4.18 -2.74
C PHE A 92 14.90 -5.44 -1.93
N GLY A 93 14.30 -6.60 -2.25
CA GLY A 93 14.54 -7.85 -1.54
C GLY A 93 14.06 -7.83 -0.08
N VAL A 94 13.09 -6.98 0.23
CA VAL A 94 12.50 -6.85 1.57
C VAL A 94 11.05 -7.26 1.56
N MET A 95 10.68 -8.12 2.50
CA MET A 95 9.27 -8.45 2.72
C MET A 95 8.69 -7.48 3.74
N ALA A 96 7.61 -6.80 3.38
CA ALA A 96 6.91 -5.89 4.27
C ALA A 96 6.04 -6.71 5.24
N GLU A 97 6.32 -6.62 6.54
CA GLU A 97 5.57 -7.36 7.56
C GLU A 97 5.84 -6.80 8.97
N PRO A 98 4.85 -6.75 9.87
CA PRO A 98 3.45 -7.15 9.69
C PRO A 98 2.66 -6.15 8.82
N VAL A 99 1.55 -6.61 8.24
CA VAL A 99 0.70 -5.81 7.34
C VAL A 99 -0.76 -5.80 7.78
N PHE A 100 -1.49 -4.79 7.34
CA PHE A 100 -2.95 -4.74 7.35
C PHE A 100 -3.42 -4.31 5.96
N CYS A 101 -4.35 -5.07 5.37
CA CYS A 101 -4.88 -4.76 4.04
C CYS A 101 -6.34 -4.34 4.13
N THR A 102 -6.62 -3.06 3.85
CA THR A 102 -7.98 -2.49 3.93
C THR A 102 -8.93 -3.13 2.91
N LYS A 103 -8.43 -3.59 1.75
CA LYS A 103 -9.25 -4.30 0.76
C LYS A 103 -9.68 -5.68 1.26
N ILE A 104 -8.79 -6.44 1.91
CA ILE A 104 -9.14 -7.71 2.56
C ILE A 104 -10.17 -7.47 3.67
N ALA A 105 -9.90 -6.53 4.58
CA ALA A 105 -10.81 -6.19 5.67
C ALA A 105 -12.18 -5.74 5.15
N SER A 106 -12.21 -4.98 4.05
CA SER A 106 -13.45 -4.57 3.41
C SER A 106 -14.20 -5.74 2.79
N ARG A 107 -13.55 -6.67 2.08
CA ARG A 107 -14.22 -7.86 1.54
C ARG A 107 -14.82 -8.74 2.63
N LEU A 108 -14.15 -8.82 3.77
CA LEU A 108 -14.62 -9.57 4.93
C LEU A 108 -15.76 -8.90 5.70
N THR A 109 -16.04 -7.60 5.53
CA THR A 109 -17.01 -6.88 6.39
C THR A 109 -18.09 -6.10 5.64
N ARG A 110 -17.81 -5.62 4.41
CA ARG A 110 -18.75 -4.88 3.56
C ARG A 110 -19.44 -5.84 2.60
N THR A 111 -20.04 -6.91 3.11
CA THR A 111 -20.62 -8.02 2.33
C THR A 111 -21.92 -7.69 1.59
N TYR A 112 -22.38 -6.44 1.68
CA TYR A 112 -23.57 -5.91 0.98
C TYR A 112 -23.22 -5.21 -0.34
N THR A 113 -21.95 -5.24 -0.76
CA THR A 113 -21.48 -4.54 -1.96
C THR A 113 -20.25 -5.24 -2.53
N ASP A 114 -20.08 -5.17 -3.85
CA ASP A 114 -18.89 -5.64 -4.56
C ASP A 114 -17.83 -4.53 -4.74
N ARG A 115 -18.13 -3.30 -4.29
CA ARG A 115 -17.26 -2.13 -4.48
C ARG A 115 -16.24 -2.02 -3.36
N HIS A 116 -15.07 -2.60 -3.56
CA HIS A 116 -13.98 -2.64 -2.58
C HIS A 116 -12.74 -1.83 -3.00
N GLY A 117 -12.86 -0.89 -3.93
CA GLY A 117 -11.77 0.01 -4.29
C GLY A 117 -11.56 1.13 -3.27
N LEU A 118 -10.34 1.66 -3.18
CA LEU A 118 -9.98 2.70 -2.19
C LEU A 118 -10.92 3.92 -2.26
N LYS A 119 -11.20 4.42 -3.46
CA LYS A 119 -12.17 5.51 -3.69
C LYS A 119 -13.54 5.22 -3.08
N ASP A 120 -14.07 4.00 -3.26
CA ASP A 120 -15.39 3.62 -2.75
C ASP A 120 -15.38 3.52 -1.22
N LEU A 121 -14.30 2.98 -0.64
CA LEU A 121 -14.10 2.93 0.80
C LEU A 121 -14.03 4.34 1.41
N CYS A 122 -13.22 5.23 0.85
CA CYS A 122 -13.10 6.61 1.31
C CYS A 122 -14.44 7.35 1.22
N GLY A 123 -15.18 7.19 0.12
CA GLY A 123 -16.48 7.82 -0.07
C GLY A 123 -17.51 7.35 0.93
N GLU A 124 -17.69 6.03 1.07
CA GLU A 124 -18.72 5.46 1.96
C GLU A 124 -18.37 5.61 3.44
N LEU A 125 -17.12 5.32 3.82
CA LEU A 125 -16.74 5.18 5.23
C LEU A 125 -16.27 6.49 5.85
N LEU A 126 -15.72 7.40 5.04
CA LEU A 126 -15.11 8.65 5.52
C LEU A 126 -15.74 9.90 4.93
N GLY A 127 -16.64 9.78 3.95
CA GLY A 127 -17.21 10.92 3.21
C GLY A 127 -16.17 11.66 2.34
N VAL A 128 -15.07 10.99 1.98
CA VAL A 128 -13.95 11.59 1.24
C VAL A 128 -14.02 11.18 -0.23
N THR A 129 -13.96 12.16 -1.13
CA THR A 129 -13.89 11.90 -2.59
C THR A 129 -12.45 11.86 -3.06
N LEU A 130 -12.04 10.73 -3.64
CA LEU A 130 -10.74 10.60 -4.31
C LEU A 130 -10.87 10.74 -5.83
N SER A 131 -9.92 11.43 -6.44
CA SER A 131 -9.73 11.48 -7.89
C SER A 131 -9.02 10.21 -8.38
N LYS A 132 -9.33 9.75 -9.60
CA LYS A 132 -8.64 8.64 -10.27
C LYS A 132 -7.83 9.07 -11.50
N VAL A 133 -7.75 10.38 -11.74
CA VAL A 133 -7.25 10.93 -13.02
C VAL A 133 -5.79 10.53 -13.28
N GLN A 134 -4.95 10.50 -12.23
CA GLN A 134 -3.52 10.22 -12.38
C GLN A 134 -3.14 8.74 -12.24
N GLN A 135 -4.11 7.85 -11.99
CA GLN A 135 -3.86 6.41 -11.82
C GLN A 135 -3.15 5.79 -13.03
N SER A 136 -3.50 6.24 -14.24
CA SER A 136 -2.92 5.77 -15.50
C SER A 136 -1.99 6.81 -16.15
N SER A 137 -1.24 7.55 -15.33
CA SER A 137 -0.23 8.52 -15.79
C SER A 137 1.14 7.86 -16.00
N ASP A 138 2.07 8.57 -16.65
CA ASP A 138 3.47 8.12 -16.75
C ASP A 138 4.20 8.36 -15.42
N TRP A 139 4.19 7.35 -14.56
CA TRP A 139 4.92 7.37 -13.28
C TRP A 139 6.44 7.29 -13.44
N ALA A 140 6.95 6.95 -14.62
CA ALA A 140 8.37 6.93 -14.91
C ALA A 140 8.93 8.29 -15.35
N ALA A 141 8.09 9.33 -15.43
CA ALA A 141 8.49 10.69 -15.79
C ALA A 141 9.67 11.18 -14.95
N GLU A 142 10.58 11.95 -15.58
CA GLU A 142 11.78 12.49 -14.91
C GLU A 142 11.41 13.40 -13.71
N THR A 143 10.33 14.17 -13.88
CA THR A 143 9.75 15.03 -12.85
C THR A 143 8.28 14.70 -12.72
N LEU A 144 7.85 14.36 -11.50
CA LEU A 144 6.43 14.15 -11.20
C LEU A 144 5.69 15.50 -11.21
N SER A 145 4.50 15.52 -11.81
CA SER A 145 3.66 16.71 -11.80
C SER A 145 3.05 16.96 -10.41
N PRO A 146 2.63 18.19 -10.08
CA PRO A 146 1.90 18.47 -8.84
C PRO A 146 0.67 17.59 -8.65
N GLU A 147 -0.05 17.28 -9.73
CA GLU A 147 -1.23 16.41 -9.69
C GLU A 147 -0.88 14.96 -9.39
N GLN A 148 0.26 14.45 -9.89
CA GLN A 148 0.77 13.13 -9.55
C GLN A 148 1.17 13.05 -8.07
N LEU A 149 1.84 14.09 -7.55
CA LEU A 149 2.19 14.16 -6.12
C LEU A 149 0.96 14.17 -5.22
N GLU A 150 -0.06 14.97 -5.55
CA GLU A 150 -1.32 15.04 -4.80
C GLU A 150 -2.10 13.72 -4.86
N TYR A 151 -2.12 13.08 -6.04
CA TYR A 151 -2.72 11.75 -6.20
C TYR A 151 -2.03 10.71 -5.32
N ALA A 152 -0.70 10.59 -5.43
CA ALA A 152 0.08 9.61 -4.67
C ALA A 152 -0.05 9.83 -3.15
N ALA A 153 -0.03 11.07 -2.70
CA ALA A 153 -0.29 11.38 -1.28
C ALA A 153 -1.69 10.95 -0.85
N SER A 154 -2.72 11.27 -1.66
CA SER A 154 -4.12 10.96 -1.35
C SER A 154 -4.40 9.46 -1.16
N ASP A 155 -3.65 8.58 -1.83
CA ASP A 155 -3.83 7.13 -1.71
C ASP A 155 -3.34 6.55 -0.37
N VAL A 156 -2.50 7.28 0.38
CA VAL A 156 -2.00 6.85 1.71
C VAL A 156 -2.60 7.63 2.88
N LEU A 157 -3.03 8.88 2.68
CA LEU A 157 -3.48 9.78 3.76
C LEU A 157 -4.66 9.25 4.58
N TYR A 158 -5.49 8.38 4.00
CA TYR A 158 -6.73 7.92 4.64
C TYR A 158 -6.67 6.48 5.17
N LEU A 159 -5.56 5.75 4.95
CA LEU A 159 -5.49 4.33 5.29
C LEU A 159 -5.57 4.05 6.79
N HIS A 160 -5.04 4.93 7.65
CA HIS A 160 -5.18 4.81 9.11
C HIS A 160 -6.65 4.89 9.55
N ARG A 161 -7.38 5.90 9.06
CA ARG A 161 -8.81 6.08 9.36
C ARG A 161 -9.64 4.92 8.83
N LEU A 162 -9.33 4.43 7.62
CA LEU A 162 -9.99 3.24 7.07
C LEU A 162 -9.70 1.99 7.90
N ARG A 163 -8.46 1.80 8.36
CA ARG A 163 -8.10 0.70 9.26
C ARG A 163 -8.93 0.75 10.54
N GLU A 164 -9.08 1.90 11.18
CA GLU A 164 -9.89 2.03 12.40
C GLU A 164 -11.34 1.60 12.20
N VAL A 165 -12.00 2.14 11.16
CA VAL A 165 -13.39 1.80 10.83
C VAL A 165 -13.54 0.32 10.50
N LEU A 166 -12.64 -0.24 9.69
CA LEU A 166 -12.70 -1.63 9.26
C LEU A 166 -12.34 -2.60 10.39
N ALA A 167 -11.42 -2.26 11.28
CA ALA A 167 -11.11 -3.05 12.47
C ALA A 167 -12.32 -3.11 13.41
N GLY A 168 -13.01 -1.99 13.63
CA GLY A 168 -14.26 -1.97 14.39
C GLY A 168 -15.34 -2.85 13.78
N ARG A 169 -15.48 -2.84 12.45
CA ARG A 169 -16.41 -3.73 11.72
C ARG A 169 -16.00 -5.20 11.81
N LEU A 170 -14.72 -5.52 11.66
CA LEU A 170 -14.21 -6.89 11.82
C LEU A 170 -14.51 -7.45 13.21
N ALA A 171 -14.37 -6.62 14.25
CA ALA A 171 -14.72 -6.99 15.61
C ALA A 171 -16.23 -7.21 15.77
N ARG A 172 -17.06 -6.28 15.29
CA ARG A 172 -18.52 -6.36 15.34
C ARG A 172 -19.06 -7.63 14.65
N GLU A 173 -18.51 -7.99 13.50
CA GLU A 173 -18.92 -9.18 12.73
C GLU A 173 -18.26 -10.47 13.19
N GLY A 174 -17.37 -10.42 14.19
CA GLY A 174 -16.65 -11.61 14.69
C GLY A 174 -15.64 -12.21 13.71
N ARG A 175 -15.12 -11.42 12.75
CA ARG A 175 -14.24 -11.87 11.64
C ARG A 175 -12.77 -11.47 11.79
N THR A 176 -12.38 -11.04 12.99
CA THR A 176 -11.03 -10.48 13.24
C THR A 176 -9.93 -11.54 13.08
N LYS A 177 -10.16 -12.77 13.57
CA LYS A 177 -9.15 -13.84 13.52
C LYS A 177 -8.85 -14.27 12.09
N GLU A 178 -9.89 -14.33 11.26
CA GLU A 178 -9.80 -14.65 9.83
C GLU A 178 -9.03 -13.55 9.09
N ALA A 179 -9.34 -12.29 9.35
CA ALA A 179 -8.59 -11.17 8.77
C ALA A 179 -7.11 -11.21 9.16
N ASP A 180 -6.80 -11.45 10.44
CA ASP A 180 -5.42 -11.57 10.92
C ASP A 180 -4.67 -12.73 10.24
N ALA A 181 -5.33 -13.86 10.00
CA ALA A 181 -4.76 -14.98 9.24
C ALA A 181 -4.48 -14.59 7.78
N CYS A 182 -5.42 -13.90 7.13
CA CYS A 182 -5.23 -13.37 5.78
C CYS A 182 -4.05 -12.38 5.72
N PHE A 183 -3.93 -11.48 6.70
CA PHE A 183 -2.83 -10.51 6.76
C PHE A 183 -1.47 -11.18 6.93
N ARG A 184 -1.38 -12.22 7.77
CA ARG A 184 -0.15 -13.01 7.92
C ARG A 184 0.22 -13.78 6.65
N PHE A 185 -0.77 -14.24 5.88
CA PHE A 185 -0.53 -14.96 4.64
C PHE A 185 -0.20 -14.04 3.45
N LEU A 186 -0.63 -12.77 3.50
CA LEU A 186 -0.50 -11.83 2.39
C LEU A 186 0.93 -11.67 1.84
N PRO A 187 1.99 -11.57 2.66
CA PRO A 187 3.37 -11.57 2.16
C PRO A 187 3.75 -12.83 1.37
N THR A 188 3.30 -14.00 1.82
CA THR A 188 3.50 -15.27 1.09
C THR A 188 2.73 -15.25 -0.23
N ARG A 189 1.47 -14.80 -0.23
CA ARG A 189 0.67 -14.68 -1.45
C ARG A 189 1.34 -13.79 -2.50
N ALA A 190 1.87 -12.64 -2.07
CA ALA A 190 2.62 -11.73 -2.95
C ALA A 190 3.88 -12.41 -3.52
N LYS A 191 4.61 -13.17 -2.70
CA LYS A 191 5.78 -13.94 -3.17
C LYS A 191 5.41 -15.03 -4.17
N LEU A 192 4.30 -15.74 -3.95
CA LEU A 192 3.79 -16.75 -4.89
C LEU A 192 3.48 -16.15 -6.26
N ASP A 193 2.98 -14.91 -6.31
CA ASP A 193 2.71 -14.22 -7.58
C ASP A 193 4.00 -14.02 -8.38
N LEU A 194 5.08 -13.61 -7.72
CA LEU A 194 6.39 -13.45 -8.36
C LEU A 194 6.99 -14.78 -8.82
N MET A 195 6.63 -15.89 -8.17
CA MET A 195 7.08 -17.24 -8.53
C MET A 195 6.27 -17.87 -9.67
N GLY A 196 5.24 -17.17 -10.19
CA GLY A 196 4.46 -17.60 -11.34
C GLY A 196 3.03 -18.02 -11.05
N TRP A 197 2.59 -18.04 -9.79
CA TRP A 197 1.23 -18.44 -9.40
C TRP A 197 0.25 -17.25 -9.32
N GLY A 198 0.50 -16.14 -10.02
CA GLY A 198 -0.28 -14.90 -9.91
C GLY A 198 -1.77 -15.05 -10.26
N GLU A 199 -2.06 -15.87 -11.26
CA GLU A 199 -3.43 -16.13 -11.76
C GLU A 199 -4.10 -17.31 -11.06
N GLU A 200 -3.37 -18.03 -10.20
CA GLU A 200 -3.86 -19.23 -9.52
C GLU A 200 -4.14 -18.97 -8.04
N ASP A 201 -5.29 -19.44 -7.56
CA ASP A 201 -5.48 -19.63 -6.13
C ASP A 201 -4.80 -20.92 -5.70
N ILE A 202 -3.72 -20.81 -4.91
CA ILE A 202 -2.92 -21.97 -4.46
C ILE A 202 -3.71 -22.94 -3.58
N PHE A 203 -4.90 -22.54 -3.11
CA PHE A 203 -5.80 -23.40 -2.35
C PHE A 203 -6.86 -24.09 -3.22
N ALA A 204 -6.98 -23.72 -4.50
CA ALA A 204 -7.89 -24.37 -5.44
C ALA A 204 -7.30 -25.69 -5.96
N HIS A 205 -8.16 -26.54 -6.54
CA HIS A 205 -7.71 -27.81 -7.15
C HIS A 205 -6.86 -27.59 -8.42
N SER A 206 -7.19 -26.54 -9.18
CA SER A 206 -6.54 -26.09 -10.42
C SER A 206 -7.04 -24.69 -10.74
#